data_AF-A0A1I6V766-F1
#
_entry.id   AF-A0A1I6V766-F1
#
_cell.length_a   1.000
_cell.length_b   1.000
_cell.length_c   1.000
_cell.angle_alpha   90.00
_cell.angle_beta   90.00
_cell.angle_gamma   90.00
#
_symmetry.space_group_name_H-M   'P 1'
#
loop_
_entity.id
_entity.type
_entity.pdbx_description
1 polymer ?
#
loop_
_entity_poly.entity_id
_entity_poly.type
_entity_poly.pdbx_seq_one_letter_code
_entity_poly.pdbx_strand_id
1 'polypeptide(L)'
;MAGRARRASSQTLPRREIVDAILYVVDNGIKWRALPGDFPPWSTVYNHFAAWEAVGITQTLLDALRDRARLAQGRRAGPSAGSIDSASVKAAETVSARSRGFDAGKKRERHIAVDTLGLLICVLVTGAEAQDRVAARNLLARLRYLCPSIRLVWADSGYTGTLID
;
A
#
# COMPACT_ATOMS: atom_id res chain seq x y z
N MET A 1 43.62 -0.57 -26.10
CA MET A 1 42.91 0.69 -25.82
C MET A 1 41.58 0.35 -25.15
N ALA A 2 41.44 0.62 -23.85
CA ALA A 2 40.19 0.39 -23.13
C ALA A 2 39.32 1.67 -23.22
N GLY A 3 38.20 1.58 -23.94
CA GLY A 3 37.20 2.63 -24.02
C GLY A 3 36.51 2.78 -22.67
N ARG A 4 36.86 3.83 -21.93
CA ARG A 4 36.23 4.22 -20.67
C ARG A 4 34.77 4.56 -20.94
N ALA A 5 33.85 3.71 -20.48
CA ALA A 5 32.42 4.01 -20.48
C ALA A 5 32.21 5.35 -19.75
N ARG A 6 31.67 6.35 -20.47
CA ARG A 6 31.19 7.59 -19.87
C ARG A 6 30.15 7.19 -18.82
N ARG A 7 30.47 7.38 -17.52
CA ARG A 7 29.43 7.46 -16.49
C ARG A 7 28.50 8.58 -16.93
N ALA A 8 27.27 8.23 -17.30
CA ALA A 8 26.22 9.21 -17.49
C ALA A 8 26.19 10.10 -16.25
N SER A 9 26.32 11.41 -16.48
CA SER A 9 26.13 12.43 -15.46
C SER A 9 24.82 12.15 -14.73
N SER A 10 24.82 12.22 -13.40
CA SER A 10 23.64 12.12 -12.54
C SER A 10 22.65 13.24 -12.85
N GLN A 11 21.90 13.09 -13.95
CA GLN A 11 20.69 13.88 -14.16
C GLN A 11 19.69 13.40 -13.12
N THR A 12 19.35 14.28 -12.18
CA THR A 12 18.27 14.02 -11.23
C THR A 12 16.99 13.89 -12.04
N LEU A 13 16.47 12.67 -12.17
CA LEU A 13 15.20 12.43 -12.84
C LEU A 13 14.09 13.26 -12.17
N PRO A 14 13.23 13.95 -12.93
CA PRO A 14 12.09 14.65 -12.36
C PRO A 14 11.23 13.69 -11.53
N ARG A 15 10.87 14.09 -10.30
CA ARG A 15 10.03 13.27 -9.40
C ARG A 15 8.70 12.88 -10.05
N ARG A 16 8.17 13.73 -10.94
CA ARG A 16 6.94 13.48 -11.69
C ARG A 16 7.04 12.22 -12.55
N GLU A 17 8.13 12.03 -13.28
CA GLU A 17 8.33 10.86 -14.14
C GLU A 17 8.37 9.56 -13.34
N ILE A 18 8.99 9.59 -12.15
CA ILE A 18 9.00 8.44 -11.23
C ILE A 18 7.58 8.12 -10.76
N VAL A 19 6.80 9.14 -10.36
CA VAL A 19 5.42 8.97 -9.92
C VAL A 19 4.55 8.43 -11.05
N ASP A 20 4.66 8.99 -12.25
CA ASP A 20 3.85 8.59 -13.41
C ASP A 20 4.17 7.13 -13.81
N ALA A 21 5.45 6.73 -13.77
CA ALA A 21 5.85 5.34 -13.97
C ALA A 21 5.28 4.39 -12.91
N ILE A 22 5.29 4.78 -11.63
CA ILE A 22 4.68 3.98 -10.55
C ILE A 22 3.17 3.84 -10.77
N LEU A 23 2.49 4.93 -11.11
CA LEU A 23 1.05 4.91 -11.39
C LEU A 23 0.73 4.04 -12.59
N TYR A 24 1.53 4.08 -13.65
CA TYR A 24 1.38 3.20 -14.81
C TYR A 24 1.47 1.71 -14.43
N VAL A 25 2.45 1.34 -13.60
CA VAL A 25 2.60 -0.04 -13.09
C VAL A 25 1.37 -0.48 -12.32
N VAL A 26 0.84 0.38 -11.44
CA VAL A 26 -0.32 0.07 -10.59
C VAL A 26 -1.60 -0.05 -11.41
N ASP A 27 -1.86 0.90 -12.31
CA ASP A 27 -3.06 0.96 -13.15
C ASP A 27 -3.16 -0.24 -14.10
N ASN A 28 -2.03 -0.63 -14.70
CA ASN A 28 -1.98 -1.72 -15.68
C ASN A 28 -1.70 -3.10 -15.07
N GLY A 29 -1.36 -3.16 -13.77
CA GLY A 29 -1.02 -4.42 -13.09
C GLY A 29 0.19 -5.15 -13.68
N ILE A 30 1.13 -4.43 -14.29
CA ILE A 30 2.28 -5.03 -14.98
C ILE A 30 3.43 -5.37 -14.02
N LYS A 31 4.28 -6.32 -14.42
CA LYS A 31 5.56 -6.55 -13.73
C LYS A 31 6.45 -5.32 -13.91
N TRP A 32 7.21 -4.92 -12.89
CA TRP A 32 8.18 -3.81 -12.98
C TRP A 32 9.10 -3.91 -14.21
N ARG A 33 9.61 -5.12 -14.50
CA ARG A 33 10.49 -5.37 -15.66
C ARG A 33 9.80 -5.23 -17.03
N ALA A 34 8.47 -5.16 -17.05
CA ALA A 34 7.67 -4.94 -18.24
C ALA A 34 7.28 -3.47 -18.43
N LEU A 35 7.83 -2.55 -17.62
CA LEU A 35 7.64 -1.12 -17.79
C LEU A 35 8.08 -0.70 -19.21
N PRO A 36 7.25 0.04 -19.97
CA PRO A 36 7.60 0.53 -21.30
C PRO A 36 8.89 1.38 -21.31
N GLY A 37 9.60 1.37 -22.43
CA GLY A 37 10.93 1.97 -22.56
C GLY A 37 10.94 3.51 -22.65
N ASP A 38 9.78 4.14 -22.80
CA ASP A 38 9.57 5.60 -22.72
C ASP A 38 9.53 6.12 -21.27
N PHE A 39 9.39 5.23 -20.28
CA PHE A 39 9.58 5.57 -18.87
C PHE A 39 11.05 5.46 -18.44
N PRO A 40 11.44 6.07 -17.30
CA PRO A 40 12.73 5.80 -16.69
C PRO A 40 12.98 4.30 -16.46
N PRO A 41 14.24 3.84 -16.44
CA PRO A 41 14.55 2.41 -16.28
C PRO A 41 13.83 1.81 -15.07
N TRP A 42 13.19 0.64 -15.25
CA TRP A 42 12.36 0.03 -14.20
C TRP A 42 13.08 -0.15 -12.87
N SER A 43 14.39 -0.43 -12.89
CA SER A 43 15.20 -0.61 -11.69
C SER A 43 15.36 0.70 -10.92
N THR A 44 15.50 1.82 -11.63
CA THR A 44 15.55 3.17 -11.04
C THR A 44 14.22 3.56 -10.43
N VAL A 45 13.11 3.30 -11.12
CA VAL A 45 11.75 3.55 -10.61
C VAL A 45 11.49 2.72 -9.36
N TYR A 46 11.79 1.42 -9.42
CA TYR A 46 11.63 0.50 -8.29
C TYR A 46 12.48 0.91 -7.09
N ASN A 47 13.74 1.33 -7.30
CA ASN A 47 14.61 1.77 -6.21
C ASN A 47 14.07 3.03 -5.52
N HIS A 48 13.53 3.99 -6.27
CA HIS A 48 12.85 5.15 -5.68
C HIS A 48 11.62 4.73 -4.89
N PHE A 49 10.76 3.90 -5.49
CA PHE A 49 9.58 3.37 -4.81
C PHE A 49 9.96 2.65 -3.51
N ALA A 50 10.92 1.72 -3.54
CA ALA A 50 11.37 0.99 -2.36
C ALA A 50 11.96 1.90 -1.28
N ALA A 51 12.75 2.91 -1.66
CA ALA A 51 13.26 3.91 -0.73
C ALA A 51 12.14 4.75 -0.10
N TRP A 52 11.14 5.14 -0.89
CA TRP A 52 9.97 5.90 -0.42
C TRP A 52 9.08 5.08 0.52
N GLU A 53 8.83 3.81 0.20
CA GLU A 53 8.09 2.89 1.07
C GLU A 53 8.82 2.65 2.39
N ALA A 54 10.15 2.50 2.37
CA ALA A 54 10.96 2.29 3.57
C ALA A 54 10.85 3.43 4.59
N VAL A 55 10.54 4.66 4.13
CA VAL A 55 10.32 5.83 4.99
C VAL A 55 8.86 6.31 5.01
N GLY A 56 7.91 5.55 4.45
CA GLY A 56 6.48 5.82 4.53
C GLY A 56 5.94 6.98 3.67
N ILE A 57 6.67 7.41 2.63
CA ILE A 57 6.30 8.57 1.81
C ILE A 57 4.95 8.40 1.11
N THR A 58 4.63 7.21 0.61
CA THR A 58 3.36 6.93 -0.06
C THR A 58 2.17 7.04 0.89
N GLN A 59 2.33 6.59 2.14
CA GLN A 59 1.33 6.78 3.19
C GLN A 59 1.14 8.27 3.50
N THR A 60 2.22 9.05 3.63
CA THR A 60 2.13 10.50 3.81
C THR A 60 1.39 11.19 2.66
N LEU A 61 1.67 10.78 1.42
CA LEU A 61 0.98 11.28 0.22
C LEU A 61 -0.51 10.94 0.24
N LEU A 62 -0.85 9.69 0.58
CA LEU A 62 -2.23 9.23 0.71
C LEU A 62 -2.98 10.04 1.78
N ASP A 63 -2.38 10.23 2.96
CA ASP A 63 -3.00 10.97 4.06
C ASP A 63 -3.27 12.43 3.65
N ALA A 64 -2.31 13.10 3.02
CA ALA A 64 -2.48 14.47 2.53
C ALA A 64 -3.57 14.59 1.44
N LEU A 65 -3.64 13.64 0.52
CA LEU A 65 -4.67 13.60 -0.52
C LEU A 65 -6.06 13.32 0.06
N ARG A 66 -6.17 12.37 0.99
CA ARG A 66 -7.40 12.07 1.72
C ARG A 66 -7.89 13.31 2.46
N ASP A 67 -7.02 13.97 3.22
CA ASP A 67 -7.39 15.14 4.01
C ASP A 67 -7.93 16.26 3.12
N ARG A 68 -7.29 16.51 1.97
CA ARG A 68 -7.78 17.47 0.97
C ARG A 68 -9.14 17.06 0.38
N ALA A 69 -9.31 15.79 0.02
CA ALA A 69 -10.57 15.29 -0.51
C ALA A 69 -11.71 15.42 0.51
N ARG A 70 -11.44 15.16 1.79
CA ARG A 70 -12.41 15.31 2.89
C ARG A 70 -12.80 16.77 3.12
N LEU A 71 -11.82 17.67 3.15
CA LEU A 71 -12.07 19.11 3.31
C LEU A 71 -12.92 19.65 2.14
N ALA A 72 -12.64 19.21 0.91
CA ALA A 72 -13.44 19.59 -0.26
C ALA A 72 -14.91 19.13 -0.16
N GLN A 73 -15.19 18.06 0.59
CA GLN A 73 -16.53 17.55 0.87
C GLN A 73 -17.15 18.15 2.15
N GLY A 74 -16.57 19.23 2.71
CA GLY A 74 -17.05 19.87 3.93
C GLY A 74 -16.88 19.00 5.20
N ARG A 75 -16.01 17.98 5.15
CA ARG A 75 -15.73 17.10 6.29
C ARG A 75 -14.44 17.51 6.98
N ARG A 76 -14.28 17.11 8.24
CA ARG A 76 -13.00 17.24 8.96
C ARG A 76 -11.92 16.38 8.28
N ALA A 77 -10.70 16.91 8.16
CA ALA A 77 -9.54 16.21 7.60
C ALA A 77 -9.34 14.83 8.25
N GLY A 78 -9.21 14.78 9.58
CA GLY A 78 -9.19 13.51 10.31
C GLY A 78 -10.59 12.85 10.37
N PRO A 79 -10.79 11.65 9.81
CA PRO A 79 -12.04 10.90 9.99
C PRO A 79 -12.19 10.41 11.43
N SER A 80 -13.42 10.40 11.93
CA SER A 80 -13.76 9.85 13.26
C SER A 80 -14.32 8.43 13.20
N ALA A 81 -14.69 7.98 12.01
CA ALA A 81 -15.23 6.64 11.79
C ALA A 81 -14.75 6.07 10.44
N GLY A 82 -14.66 4.75 10.37
CA GLY A 82 -14.25 4.01 9.18
C GLY A 82 -14.80 2.59 9.15
N SER A 83 -14.58 1.90 8.05
CA SER A 83 -14.95 0.50 7.85
C SER A 83 -13.70 -0.33 7.53
N ILE A 84 -13.64 -1.55 8.04
CA ILE A 84 -12.61 -2.53 7.70
C ILE A 84 -13.22 -3.74 7.01
N ASP A 85 -12.47 -4.32 6.08
CA ASP A 85 -12.82 -5.54 5.38
C ASP A 85 -11.56 -6.31 4.98
N SER A 86 -11.66 -7.63 4.85
CA SER A 86 -10.60 -8.48 4.31
C SER A 86 -11.00 -9.13 2.98
N ALA A 87 -10.03 -9.23 2.08
CA ALA A 87 -10.22 -9.93 0.81
C ALA A 87 -9.03 -10.84 0.51
N SER A 88 -9.33 -12.05 0.07
CA SER A 88 -8.33 -12.97 -0.46
C SER A 88 -7.87 -12.52 -1.86
N VAL A 89 -6.56 -12.36 -2.03
CA VAL A 89 -5.91 -12.07 -3.32
C VAL A 89 -4.93 -13.18 -3.70
N LYS A 90 -4.81 -13.44 -5.01
CA LYS A 90 -3.76 -14.34 -5.52
C LYS A 90 -2.41 -13.68 -5.32
N ALA A 91 -1.48 -14.38 -4.69
CA ALA A 91 -0.10 -13.94 -4.53
C ALA A 91 0.61 -13.93 -5.88
N ALA A 92 1.30 -12.84 -6.21
CA ALA A 92 2.18 -12.77 -7.36
C ALA A 92 3.28 -13.86 -7.27
N GLU A 93 3.70 -14.38 -8.43
CA GLU A 93 4.69 -15.47 -8.52
C GLU A 93 6.03 -15.15 -7.84
N THR A 94 6.37 -13.86 -7.72
CA THR A 94 7.61 -13.33 -7.13
C THR A 94 7.65 -13.31 -5.60
N VAL A 95 6.53 -13.55 -4.92
CA VAL A 95 6.47 -13.59 -3.45
C VAL A 95 7.11 -14.88 -2.91
N SER A 96 7.85 -14.83 -1.81
CA SER A 96 8.50 -16.04 -1.26
C SER A 96 7.49 -16.99 -0.63
N ALA A 97 7.75 -18.30 -0.70
CA ALA A 97 6.90 -19.34 -0.08
C ALA A 97 6.68 -19.10 1.43
N ARG A 98 7.66 -18.53 2.13
CA ARG A 98 7.60 -18.17 3.56
C ARG A 98 6.53 -17.14 3.93
N SER A 99 6.02 -16.41 2.94
CA SER A 99 4.96 -15.39 3.11
C SER A 99 3.65 -15.77 2.40
N ARG A 100 3.48 -17.05 2.06
CA ARG A 100 2.29 -17.65 1.46
C ARG A 100 1.77 -18.75 2.40
N GLY A 101 0.45 -18.94 2.46
CA GLY A 101 -0.12 -20.09 3.18
C GLY A 101 0.16 -21.41 2.46
N PHE A 102 0.29 -22.49 3.24
CA PHE A 102 0.54 -23.86 2.83
C PHE A 102 -0.79 -24.61 2.64
N ASP A 103 -1.55 -24.27 1.58
CA ASP A 103 -2.04 -25.23 0.56
C ASP A 103 -3.00 -24.59 -0.48
N ALA A 104 -3.14 -25.28 -1.61
CA ALA A 104 -4.14 -25.16 -2.70
C ALA A 104 -4.30 -23.84 -3.49
N GLY A 105 -3.58 -22.78 -3.15
CA GLY A 105 -3.48 -21.64 -4.05
C GLY A 105 -2.75 -20.52 -3.38
N LYS A 106 -1.55 -20.18 -3.87
CA LYS A 106 -0.71 -19.04 -3.46
C LYS A 106 -1.59 -17.80 -3.16
N LYS A 107 -2.12 -17.65 -1.95
CA LYS A 107 -3.11 -16.63 -1.57
C LYS A 107 -2.56 -15.81 -0.41
N ARG A 108 -2.94 -14.53 -0.41
CA ARG A 108 -2.68 -13.57 0.66
C ARG A 108 -4.00 -12.90 0.99
N GLU A 109 -4.12 -12.39 2.21
CA GLU A 109 -5.25 -11.56 2.58
C GLU A 109 -4.82 -10.11 2.59
N ARG A 110 -5.64 -9.25 1.98
CA ARG A 110 -5.53 -7.81 2.15
C ARG A 110 -6.63 -7.40 3.11
N HIS A 111 -6.25 -6.73 4.19
CA HIS A 111 -7.17 -6.05 5.09
C HIS A 111 -7.10 -4.57 4.77
N ILE A 112 -8.25 -3.97 4.50
CA ILE A 112 -8.37 -2.59 4.04
C ILE A 112 -9.18 -1.83 5.08
N ALA A 113 -8.70 -0.65 5.47
CA ALA A 113 -9.47 0.31 6.25
C ALA A 113 -9.76 1.54 5.39
N VAL A 114 -11.04 1.94 5.33
CA VAL A 114 -11.51 3.15 4.66
C VAL A 114 -12.29 4.04 5.63
N ASP A 115 -12.40 5.33 5.33
CA ASP A 115 -13.26 6.25 6.07
C ASP A 115 -14.73 6.22 5.57
N THR A 116 -15.57 7.07 6.16
CA THR A 116 -16.99 7.23 5.78
C THR A 116 -17.26 7.80 4.38
N LEU A 117 -16.23 8.29 3.68
CA LEU A 117 -16.32 8.68 2.28
C LEU A 117 -15.77 7.59 1.34
N GLY A 118 -15.37 6.43 1.88
CA GLY A 118 -14.71 5.37 1.14
C GLY A 118 -13.24 5.66 0.83
N LEU A 119 -12.64 6.70 1.44
CA LEU A 119 -11.25 7.05 1.20
C LEU A 119 -10.33 6.15 2.02
N LEU A 120 -9.27 5.67 1.39
CA LEU A 120 -8.32 4.72 1.98
C LEU A 120 -7.58 5.33 3.17
N ILE A 121 -7.45 4.55 4.26
CA ILE A 121 -6.68 4.92 5.45
C ILE A 121 -5.43 4.06 5.55
N CYS A 122 -5.58 2.74 5.49
CA CYS A 122 -4.45 1.83 5.49
C CYS A 122 -4.79 0.49 4.82
N VAL A 123 -3.74 -0.17 4.32
CA VAL A 123 -3.81 -1.54 3.79
C VAL A 123 -2.79 -2.37 4.55
N LEU A 124 -3.22 -3.54 5.02
CA LEU A 124 -2.35 -4.56 5.61
C LEU A 124 -2.46 -5.82 4.77
N VAL A 125 -1.33 -6.37 4.31
CA VAL A 125 -1.33 -7.63 3.55
C VAL A 125 -0.63 -8.71 4.34
N THR A 126 -1.35 -9.75 4.72
CA THR A 126 -0.88 -10.88 5.52
C THR A 126 -0.72 -12.14 4.64
N GLY A 127 -0.11 -13.19 5.19
CA GLY A 127 -0.21 -14.53 4.59
C GLY A 127 -1.56 -15.14 4.98
N ALA A 128 -2.11 -16.03 4.14
CA ALA A 128 -3.42 -16.65 4.35
C ALA A 128 -3.55 -17.56 5.60
N GLU A 129 -2.47 -17.73 6.36
CA GLU A 129 -2.44 -18.49 7.62
C GLU A 129 -2.41 -17.60 8.87
N ALA A 130 -2.29 -16.28 8.72
CA ALA A 130 -2.30 -15.39 9.85
C ALA A 130 -3.71 -15.41 10.46
N GLN A 131 -3.87 -16.03 11.64
CA GLN A 131 -5.13 -16.04 12.38
C GLN A 131 -5.81 -14.68 12.27
N ASP A 132 -7.02 -14.62 11.70
CA ASP A 132 -7.73 -13.39 11.33
C ASP A 132 -7.76 -12.36 12.47
N ARG A 133 -7.82 -12.83 13.72
CA ARG A 133 -7.75 -12.01 14.94
C ARG A 133 -6.44 -11.25 15.10
N VAL A 134 -5.30 -11.86 14.79
CA VAL A 134 -3.97 -11.21 14.85
C VAL A 134 -3.86 -10.16 13.74
N ALA A 135 -4.33 -10.50 12.53
CA ALA A 135 -4.36 -9.56 11.42
C ALA A 135 -5.27 -8.35 11.71
N ALA A 136 -6.45 -8.59 12.28
CA ALA A 136 -7.38 -7.56 12.75
C ALA A 136 -6.75 -6.65 13.80
N ARG A 137 -6.08 -7.20 14.82
CA ARG A 137 -5.37 -6.42 15.84
C ARG A 137 -4.29 -5.53 15.25
N ASN A 138 -3.48 -6.08 14.35
CA ASN A 138 -2.43 -5.32 13.67
C ASN A 138 -3.01 -4.21 12.79
N LEU A 139 -4.12 -4.49 12.09
CA LEU A 139 -4.83 -3.49 11.30
C LEU A 139 -5.35 -2.36 12.20
N LEU A 140 -6.03 -2.68 13.31
CA LEU A 140 -6.58 -1.70 14.24
C LEU A 140 -5.49 -0.87 14.92
N ALA A 141 -4.37 -1.49 15.34
CA ALA A 141 -3.22 -0.78 15.90
C ALA A 141 -2.63 0.20 14.86
N ARG A 142 -2.45 -0.25 13.62
CA ARG A 142 -1.97 0.60 12.52
C ARG A 142 -2.96 1.72 12.19
N LEU A 143 -4.26 1.42 12.19
CA LEU A 143 -5.34 2.38 11.97
C LEU A 143 -5.32 3.47 13.06
N ARG A 144 -5.14 3.09 14.32
CA ARG A 144 -5.05 4.03 15.45
C ARG A 144 -3.81 4.92 15.38
N TYR A 145 -2.68 4.37 14.92
CA TYR A 145 -1.44 5.11 14.71
C TYR A 145 -1.55 6.12 13.56
N LEU A 146 -2.05 5.69 12.40
CA LEU A 146 -2.17 6.53 11.21
C LEU A 146 -3.31 7.54 11.30
N CYS A 147 -4.39 7.19 11.99
CA CYS A 147 -5.56 8.05 12.13
C CYS A 147 -6.04 8.14 13.59
N PRO A 148 -5.37 8.96 14.42
CA PRO A 148 -5.70 9.04 15.85
C PRO A 148 -7.09 9.62 16.16
N SER A 149 -7.76 10.20 15.17
CA SER A 149 -9.12 10.72 15.29
C SER A 149 -10.20 9.65 15.22
N ILE A 150 -9.89 8.44 14.74
CA ILE A 150 -10.87 7.35 14.68
C ILE A 150 -11.33 6.94 16.08
N ARG A 151 -12.64 6.75 16.21
CA ARG A 151 -13.35 6.34 17.42
C ARG A 151 -14.30 5.17 17.17
N LEU A 152 -14.77 5.00 15.94
CA LEU A 152 -15.70 3.95 15.54
C LEU A 152 -15.17 3.24 14.29
N VAL A 153 -15.21 1.91 14.31
CA VAL A 153 -14.87 1.08 13.14
C VAL A 153 -15.99 0.06 12.94
N TRP A 154 -16.58 0.04 11.76
CA TRP A 154 -17.45 -1.05 11.33
C TRP A 154 -16.62 -2.17 10.72
N ALA A 155 -17.02 -3.40 10.98
CA ALA A 155 -16.39 -4.60 10.46
C ALA A 155 -17.46 -5.67 10.24
N ASP A 156 -17.18 -6.63 9.36
CA ASP A 156 -18.05 -7.78 9.18
C ASP A 156 -17.96 -8.77 10.36
N SER A 157 -18.77 -9.84 10.33
CA SER A 157 -18.75 -10.86 11.37
C SER A 157 -17.45 -11.65 11.47
N GLY A 158 -16.59 -11.61 10.45
CA GLY A 158 -15.25 -12.20 10.48
C GLY A 158 -14.33 -11.55 11.53
N TYR A 159 -14.63 -10.31 11.91
CA TYR A 159 -13.91 -9.57 12.97
C TYR A 159 -14.53 -9.73 14.38
N THR A 160 -15.38 -10.73 14.61
CA THR A 160 -16.05 -10.91 15.90
C THR A 160 -15.10 -11.30 17.06
N GLY A 161 -15.35 -10.71 18.24
CA GLY A 161 -14.63 -10.96 19.49
C GLY A 161 -13.95 -9.71 20.07
N THR A 162 -13.41 -9.80 21.30
CA THR A 162 -12.62 -8.73 21.90
C THR A 162 -11.26 -8.64 21.21
N LEU A 163 -11.08 -7.59 20.39
CA LEU A 163 -9.85 -7.37 19.64
C LEU A 163 -8.86 -6.48 20.39
N ILE A 164 -9.33 -5.58 21.25
CA ILE A 164 -8.52 -4.68 22.07
C ILE A 164 -9.05 -4.79 23.50
N ASP A 165 -8.14 -4.96 24.46
CA ASP A 165 -8.46 -4.95 25.90
C ASP A 165 -8.78 -3.53 26.40
#